data_AF-A0A553Q2Q8-F1
#
_entry.id   AF-A0A553Q2Q8-F1
#
_cell.length_a   1.000
_cell.length_b   1.000
_cell.length_c   1.000
_cell.angle_alpha   90.00
_cell.angle_beta   90.00
_cell.angle_gamma   90.00
#
_symmetry.space_group_name_H-M   'P 1'
#
loop_
_entity.id
_entity.type
_entity.pdbx_description
1 polymer ?
#
loop_
_entity_poly.entity_id
_entity_poly.type
_entity_poly.pdbx_seq_one_letter_code
_entity_poly.pdbx_strand_id
1 'polypeptide(L)'
;METAETRQPIREAKDTQGGTRAENELLISAATNRTEMGGVCPVDTQVLKETLLSYHRLEENVSVWRRPSQEFSGFLYKTEGMVQEGVQRIIEFIRPGDCRMKWDTLMTSMKILEEPAEGCCVVQYTTAGQLLNIISSREFVDFSVTGDCELGGRFSCGVSVYDAPAGRGLVRGFNHPCGWFCTPTQEPGQSLLTGYIHTELRGALPQKAVDTAMAGGLIRFYRDLQEALDKAEPEPL
;
A
#
# COMPACT_ATOMS: atom_id res chain seq x y z
N MET A 1 0.28 2.82 34.84
CA MET A 1 -1.11 2.36 34.62
C MET A 1 -1.63 3.23 33.50
N GLU A 2 -1.50 2.77 32.26
CA GLU A 2 -1.84 3.57 31.08
C GLU A 2 -2.51 2.65 30.05
N THR A 3 -3.56 3.18 29.43
CA THR A 3 -4.74 2.47 28.94
C THR A 3 -4.57 1.93 27.52
N ALA A 4 -5.19 0.78 27.28
CA ALA A 4 -5.25 0.08 26.00
C ALA A 4 -6.00 0.88 24.93
N GLU A 5 -5.30 1.27 23.85
CA GLU A 5 -5.94 1.81 22.64
C GLU A 5 -6.60 0.67 21.85
N THR A 6 -7.91 0.79 21.69
CA THR A 6 -8.76 -0.16 20.96
C THR A 6 -8.80 0.25 19.49
N ARG A 7 -8.15 -0.50 18.57
CA ARG A 7 -8.19 -0.24 17.11
C ARG A 7 -9.21 -1.14 16.41
N GLN A 8 -10.13 -0.53 15.66
CA GLN A 8 -11.25 -1.18 14.92
C GLN A 8 -10.95 -1.38 13.41
N PRO A 9 -11.71 -2.22 12.68
CA PRO A 9 -11.24 -2.97 11.48
C PRO A 9 -11.52 -2.31 10.11
N ILE A 10 -10.78 -2.78 9.08
CA ILE A 10 -10.82 -2.37 7.66
C ILE A 10 -12.15 -2.73 6.98
N ARG A 11 -12.73 -1.85 6.14
CA ARG A 11 -13.98 -2.07 5.35
C ARG A 11 -13.73 -2.24 3.84
N GLU A 12 -14.63 -2.95 3.15
CA GLU A 12 -14.59 -3.27 1.71
C GLU A 12 -15.23 -2.18 0.84
N ALA A 13 -14.68 -1.92 -0.35
CA ALA A 13 -15.23 -0.97 -1.32
C ALA A 13 -16.11 -1.66 -2.39
N LYS A 14 -17.18 -0.98 -2.82
CA LYS A 14 -17.95 -1.26 -4.05
C LYS A 14 -17.80 -0.09 -5.03
N ASP A 15 -17.78 -0.40 -6.33
CA ASP A 15 -17.61 0.51 -7.49
C ASP A 15 -18.57 1.73 -7.41
N THR A 16 -18.26 2.95 -7.87
CA THR A 16 -17.66 3.36 -9.16
C THR A 16 -17.20 4.84 -9.15
N GLN A 17 -16.28 5.14 -10.08
CA GLN A 17 -16.03 6.38 -10.87
C GLN A 17 -15.74 7.74 -10.18
N GLY A 18 -14.56 8.26 -10.52
CA GLY A 18 -14.02 9.53 -10.04
C GLY A 18 -14.71 10.77 -10.58
N GLY A 19 -14.64 11.82 -9.77
CA GLY A 19 -14.99 13.19 -10.12
C GLY A 19 -14.21 14.12 -9.19
N THR A 20 -13.70 15.21 -9.73
CA THR A 20 -12.90 16.18 -8.98
C THR A 20 -13.78 16.89 -7.95
N ARG A 21 -13.18 17.35 -6.84
CA ARG A 21 -13.85 17.95 -5.66
C ARG A 21 -14.88 19.04 -5.99
N ALA A 22 -14.71 19.77 -7.09
CA ALA A 22 -15.66 20.79 -7.56
C ALA A 22 -16.93 20.22 -8.23
N GLU A 23 -16.83 19.06 -8.89
CA GLU A 23 -17.97 18.39 -9.53
C GLU A 23 -18.86 17.69 -8.49
N ASN A 24 -18.25 17.15 -7.42
CA ASN A 24 -18.97 16.53 -6.30
C ASN A 24 -19.76 17.56 -5.48
N GLU A 25 -19.22 18.76 -5.25
CA GLU A 25 -19.95 19.83 -4.55
C GLU A 25 -21.13 20.37 -5.39
N LEU A 26 -21.00 20.41 -6.72
CA LEU A 26 -22.09 20.81 -7.63
C LEU A 26 -23.23 19.78 -7.65
N LEU A 27 -22.90 18.48 -7.72
CA LEU A 27 -23.85 17.36 -7.69
C LEU A 27 -24.61 17.27 -6.36
N ILE A 28 -23.93 17.53 -5.23
CA ILE A 28 -24.54 17.57 -3.91
C ILE A 28 -25.51 18.76 -3.80
N SER A 29 -25.15 19.95 -4.30
CA SER A 29 -26.08 21.09 -4.30
C SER A 29 -27.30 20.87 -5.22
N ALA A 30 -27.09 20.24 -6.39
CA ALA A 30 -28.15 19.91 -7.35
C ALA A 30 -29.11 18.80 -6.86
N ALA A 31 -28.61 17.88 -6.02
CA ALA A 31 -29.42 16.86 -5.36
C ALA A 31 -30.24 17.43 -4.19
N THR A 32 -29.70 18.44 -3.50
CA THR A 32 -30.34 19.09 -2.34
C THR A 32 -31.44 20.08 -2.75
N ASN A 33 -31.30 20.76 -3.90
CA ASN A 33 -32.31 21.70 -4.40
C ASN A 33 -33.51 21.03 -5.12
N ARG A 34 -33.51 19.70 -5.29
CA ARG A 34 -34.68 18.96 -5.80
C ARG A 34 -35.57 18.38 -4.70
N THR A 35 -35.24 18.59 -3.43
CA THR A 35 -35.99 18.02 -2.30
C THR A 35 -37.17 18.89 -1.84
N GLU A 36 -37.40 20.07 -2.43
CA GLU A 36 -38.61 20.87 -2.15
C GLU A 36 -39.86 20.40 -2.91
N MET A 37 -39.75 19.41 -3.80
CA MET A 37 -40.90 18.86 -4.52
C MET A 37 -41.02 17.35 -4.28
N GLY A 38 -41.62 17.01 -3.13
CA GLY A 38 -42.42 15.79 -2.95
C GLY A 38 -41.67 14.46 -2.76
N GLY A 39 -41.56 14.04 -1.50
CA GLY A 39 -41.88 12.65 -1.12
C GLY A 39 -40.80 11.58 -1.24
N VAL A 40 -39.55 11.83 -0.84
CA VAL A 40 -38.57 10.75 -0.58
C VAL A 40 -38.07 10.85 0.86
N CYS A 41 -37.98 9.70 1.54
CA CYS A 41 -37.56 9.60 2.94
C CYS A 41 -36.24 10.36 3.18
N PRO A 42 -36.11 11.10 4.30
CA PRO A 42 -34.89 11.83 4.60
C PRO A 42 -33.75 10.80 4.73
N VAL A 43 -32.79 10.86 3.80
CA VAL A 43 -31.56 10.09 3.96
C VAL A 43 -30.83 10.70 5.12
N ASP A 44 -30.58 9.89 6.15
CA ASP A 44 -29.88 10.31 7.35
C ASP A 44 -28.46 10.77 6.97
N THR A 45 -28.31 12.09 6.90
CA THR A 45 -27.04 12.74 6.56
C THR A 45 -25.93 12.38 7.55
N GLN A 46 -26.28 11.89 8.75
CA GLN A 46 -25.35 11.40 9.75
C GLN A 46 -24.84 10.00 9.41
N VAL A 47 -25.68 9.10 8.90
CA VAL A 47 -25.27 7.76 8.40
C VAL A 47 -24.42 7.88 7.13
N LEU A 48 -24.74 8.83 6.24
CA LEU A 48 -23.89 9.17 5.09
C LEU A 48 -22.54 9.74 5.54
N LYS A 49 -22.53 10.67 6.51
CA LYS A 49 -21.29 11.20 7.11
C LYS A 49 -20.46 10.12 7.79
N GLU A 50 -21.06 9.24 8.58
CA GLU A 50 -20.36 8.17 9.32
C GLU A 50 -19.82 7.09 8.38
N THR A 51 -20.54 6.79 7.29
CA THR A 51 -20.06 5.90 6.23
C THR A 51 -18.85 6.53 5.53
N LEU A 52 -18.91 7.79 5.13
CA LEU A 52 -17.82 8.53 4.48
C LEU A 52 -16.62 8.79 5.43
N LEU A 53 -16.85 9.06 6.71
CA LEU A 53 -15.83 9.21 7.75
C LEU A 53 -15.13 7.88 8.09
N SER A 54 -15.82 6.74 7.93
CA SER A 54 -15.17 5.42 8.04
C SER A 54 -14.18 5.12 6.91
N TYR A 55 -14.07 6.01 5.91
CA TYR A 55 -13.07 6.01 4.84
C TYR A 55 -11.97 7.08 5.02
N HIS A 56 -11.80 7.69 6.20
CA HIS A 56 -10.78 8.73 6.41
C HIS A 56 -9.59 8.29 7.29
N ARG A 57 -8.43 8.23 6.60
CA ARG A 57 -7.15 8.84 6.99
C ARG A 57 -6.50 8.28 8.27
N LEU A 58 -5.62 7.30 8.09
CA LEU A 58 -4.54 7.06 9.05
C LEU A 58 -3.31 7.81 8.54
N GLU A 59 -3.06 8.94 9.20
CA GLU A 59 -2.08 9.97 8.86
C GLU A 59 -2.35 10.74 7.56
N GLU A 60 -1.87 11.97 7.52
CA GLU A 60 -2.51 13.05 6.79
C GLU A 60 -2.55 12.89 5.26
N ASN A 61 -1.81 11.95 4.67
CA ASN A 61 -1.66 11.84 3.21
C ASN A 61 -1.73 10.42 2.64
N VAL A 62 -2.04 9.38 3.44
CA VAL A 62 -2.05 7.99 2.97
C VAL A 62 -3.43 7.35 3.16
N SER A 63 -3.93 6.71 2.11
CA SER A 63 -5.20 5.99 2.12
C SER A 63 -4.97 4.51 1.81
N VAL A 64 -5.63 3.62 2.54
CA VAL A 64 -5.52 2.17 2.38
C VAL A 64 -6.90 1.55 2.19
N TRP A 65 -7.04 0.70 1.16
CA TRP A 65 -8.25 -0.04 0.82
C TRP A 65 -7.95 -1.52 0.68
N ARG A 66 -9.00 -2.34 0.65
CA ARG A 66 -8.89 -3.74 0.29
C ARG A 66 -10.09 -4.24 -0.50
N ARG A 67 -9.87 -5.30 -1.26
CA ARG A 67 -10.92 -6.13 -1.86
C ARG A 67 -10.58 -7.62 -1.73
N PRO A 68 -11.56 -8.53 -1.71
CA PRO A 68 -11.29 -9.96 -1.75
C PRO A 68 -10.38 -10.33 -2.92
N SER A 69 -9.40 -11.18 -2.64
CA SER A 69 -8.52 -11.73 -3.67
C SER A 69 -9.24 -12.76 -4.53
N GLN A 70 -8.86 -12.85 -5.81
CA GLN A 70 -9.25 -13.95 -6.70
C GLN A 70 -8.22 -15.09 -6.73
N GLU A 71 -7.06 -14.92 -6.11
CA GLU A 71 -5.94 -15.87 -6.16
C GLU A 71 -5.83 -16.73 -4.88
N PHE A 72 -6.25 -16.19 -3.73
CA PHE A 72 -6.23 -16.92 -2.46
C PHE A 72 -7.35 -16.46 -1.52
N SER A 73 -7.55 -17.20 -0.43
CA SER A 73 -8.50 -16.83 0.63
C SER A 73 -7.94 -15.69 1.49
N GLY A 74 -8.09 -14.47 0.99
CA GLY A 74 -7.63 -13.25 1.63
C GLY A 74 -7.94 -12.01 0.79
N PHE A 75 -7.09 -10.99 0.85
CA PHE A 75 -7.37 -9.69 0.26
C PHE A 75 -6.20 -9.17 -0.56
N LEU A 76 -6.52 -8.44 -1.63
CA LEU A 76 -5.62 -7.49 -2.27
C LEU A 76 -5.80 -6.14 -1.57
N TYR A 77 -4.71 -5.57 -1.09
CA TYR A 77 -4.68 -4.23 -0.50
C TYR A 77 -4.21 -3.22 -1.54
N LYS A 78 -4.83 -2.04 -1.54
CA LYS A 78 -4.36 -0.87 -2.30
C LYS A 78 -3.97 0.20 -1.30
N THR A 79 -2.88 0.91 -1.57
CA THR A 79 -2.51 2.11 -0.82
C THR A 79 -2.14 3.22 -1.78
N GLU A 80 -2.44 4.47 -1.42
CA GLU A 80 -2.07 5.65 -2.19
C GLU A 80 -1.62 6.76 -1.25
N GLY A 81 -0.56 7.47 -1.64
CA GLY A 81 -0.09 8.64 -0.92
C GLY A 81 0.83 9.50 -1.76
N MET A 82 0.84 10.80 -1.45
CA MET A 82 1.77 11.74 -2.06
C MET A 82 3.13 11.63 -1.39
N VAL A 83 4.20 11.63 -2.19
CA VAL A 83 5.59 11.64 -1.74
C VAL A 83 6.25 12.87 -2.33
N GLN A 84 6.96 13.64 -1.49
CA GLN A 84 7.63 14.89 -1.89
C GLN A 84 8.98 14.57 -2.53
N GLU A 85 8.94 13.85 -3.65
CA GLU A 85 10.11 13.55 -4.47
C GLU A 85 9.69 13.20 -5.92
N GLY A 86 10.64 13.25 -6.85
CA GLY A 86 10.49 12.79 -8.23
C GLY A 86 10.40 11.27 -8.39
N VAL A 87 9.66 10.86 -9.42
CA VAL A 87 9.35 9.46 -9.75
C VAL A 87 10.59 8.55 -9.78
N GLN A 88 11.68 9.01 -10.41
CA GLN A 88 12.90 8.21 -10.57
C GLN A 88 13.51 7.84 -9.20
N ARG A 89 13.73 8.84 -8.35
CA ARG A 89 14.37 8.68 -7.05
C ARG A 89 13.50 7.85 -6.10
N ILE A 90 12.18 8.02 -6.14
CA ILE A 90 11.24 7.17 -5.40
C ILE A 90 11.40 5.70 -5.81
N ILE A 91 11.36 5.39 -7.10
CA ILE A 91 11.46 4.00 -7.57
C ILE A 91 12.84 3.39 -7.26
N GLU A 92 13.92 4.18 -7.29
CA GLU A 92 15.25 3.72 -6.87
C GLU A 92 15.33 3.34 -5.38
N PHE A 93 14.58 4.02 -4.52
CA PHE A 93 14.47 3.68 -3.11
C PHE A 93 13.61 2.44 -2.87
N ILE A 94 12.61 2.20 -3.72
CA ILE A 94 11.64 1.12 -3.56
C ILE A 94 12.10 -0.20 -4.15
N ARG A 95 12.75 -0.18 -5.33
CA ARG A 95 13.15 -1.40 -6.04
C ARG A 95 14.04 -2.30 -5.16
N PRO A 96 14.02 -3.62 -5.35
CA PRO A 96 14.89 -4.52 -4.61
C PRO A 96 16.37 -4.12 -4.75
N GLY A 97 17.08 -4.10 -3.63
CA GLY A 97 18.51 -3.78 -3.56
C GLY A 97 18.92 -3.16 -2.22
N ASP A 98 20.22 -2.89 -2.09
CA ASP A 98 20.82 -2.38 -0.84
C ASP A 98 20.22 -1.06 -0.37
N CYS A 99 19.74 -0.21 -1.30
CA CYS A 99 19.08 1.05 -0.94
C CYS A 99 17.85 0.80 -0.08
N ARG A 100 16.97 -0.10 -0.51
CA ARG A 100 15.72 -0.46 0.19
C ARG A 100 15.98 -0.98 1.61
N MET A 101 17.02 -1.79 1.79
CA MET A 101 17.40 -2.35 3.09
C MET A 101 17.86 -1.31 4.12
N LYS A 102 18.27 -0.11 3.69
CA LYS A 102 18.76 0.93 4.60
C LYS A 102 17.64 1.65 5.34
N TRP A 103 16.41 1.60 4.83
CA TRP A 103 15.32 2.43 5.34
C TRP A 103 14.02 1.67 5.61
N ASP A 104 13.71 0.61 4.87
CA ASP A 104 12.46 -0.11 5.08
C ASP A 104 12.51 -0.94 6.36
N THR A 105 11.86 -0.45 7.41
CA THR A 105 11.87 -1.09 8.73
C THR A 105 11.16 -2.44 8.77
N LEU A 106 10.39 -2.79 7.74
CA LEU A 106 9.79 -4.11 7.63
C LEU A 106 10.80 -5.16 7.14
N MET A 107 11.83 -4.77 6.39
CA MET A 107 12.79 -5.69 5.78
C MET A 107 13.95 -5.99 6.74
N THR A 108 14.19 -7.28 7.00
CA THR A 108 15.28 -7.74 7.89
C THR A 108 16.46 -8.34 7.15
N SER A 109 16.25 -8.84 5.94
CA SER A 109 17.31 -9.23 5.02
C SER A 109 16.81 -9.17 3.59
N MET A 110 17.73 -8.97 2.65
CA MET A 110 17.47 -9.05 1.22
C MET A 110 18.71 -9.57 0.51
N LYS A 111 18.51 -10.42 -0.48
CA LYS A 111 19.57 -10.99 -1.32
C LYS A 111 19.05 -11.12 -2.74
N ILE A 112 19.71 -10.45 -3.67
CA ILE A 112 19.52 -10.69 -5.09
C ILE A 112 20.16 -12.05 -5.43
N LEU A 113 19.35 -12.98 -5.92
CA LEU A 113 19.79 -14.31 -6.31
C LEU A 113 20.24 -14.34 -7.76
N GLU A 114 19.48 -13.68 -8.64
CA GLU A 114 19.71 -13.63 -10.08
C GLU A 114 19.23 -12.30 -10.65
N GLU A 115 19.87 -11.85 -11.74
CA GLU A 115 19.47 -10.67 -12.52
C GLU A 115 19.32 -11.07 -13.99
N PRO A 116 18.17 -11.63 -14.39
CA PRO A 116 18.01 -12.24 -15.71
C PRO A 116 17.97 -11.21 -16.85
N ALA A 117 17.65 -9.95 -16.55
CA ALA A 117 17.63 -8.84 -17.50
C ALA A 117 17.74 -7.51 -16.75
N GLU A 118 18.00 -6.42 -17.48
CA GLU A 118 17.99 -5.08 -16.90
C GLU A 118 16.63 -4.76 -16.26
N GLY A 119 16.67 -4.19 -15.05
CA GLY A 119 15.47 -3.89 -14.26
C GLY A 119 14.78 -5.13 -13.67
N CYS A 120 15.25 -6.35 -13.93
CA CYS A 120 14.65 -7.59 -13.46
C CYS A 120 15.57 -8.32 -12.47
N CYS A 121 15.01 -8.88 -11.41
CA CYS A 121 15.76 -9.71 -10.48
C CYS A 121 14.90 -10.81 -9.85
N VAL A 122 15.54 -11.90 -9.44
CA VAL A 122 14.98 -12.83 -8.45
C VAL A 122 15.57 -12.44 -7.11
N VAL A 123 14.71 -12.06 -6.16
CA VAL A 123 15.11 -11.57 -4.85
C VAL A 123 14.54 -12.47 -3.76
N GLN A 124 15.41 -12.88 -2.83
CA GLN A 124 15.01 -13.49 -1.57
C GLN A 124 15.09 -12.43 -0.47
N TYR A 125 14.03 -12.30 0.34
CA TYR A 125 14.03 -11.37 1.46
C TYR A 125 13.23 -11.88 2.64
N THR A 126 13.53 -11.33 3.82
CA THR A 126 12.80 -11.62 5.05
C THR A 126 12.21 -10.37 5.65
N THR A 127 11.07 -10.54 6.30
CA THR A 127 10.35 -9.47 7.00
C THR A 127 10.46 -9.63 8.51
N ALA A 128 10.47 -8.51 9.23
CA ALA A 128 10.33 -8.48 10.68
C ALA A 128 8.97 -9.05 11.10
N GLY A 129 8.92 -9.65 12.28
CA GLY A 129 7.63 -10.02 12.88
C GLY A 129 6.81 -8.77 13.21
N GLN A 130 5.50 -8.87 13.01
CA GLN A 130 4.54 -7.79 13.16
C GLN A 130 3.58 -8.08 14.32
N LEU A 131 3.03 -7.01 14.91
CA LEU A 131 2.08 -7.07 16.03
C LEU A 131 2.59 -7.94 17.19
N LEU A 132 3.78 -7.61 17.72
CA LEU A 132 4.41 -8.37 18.81
C LEU A 132 4.57 -9.87 18.47
N ASN A 133 4.94 -10.19 17.24
CA ASN A 133 5.10 -11.56 16.71
C ASN A 133 3.81 -12.40 16.65
N ILE A 134 2.62 -11.81 16.78
CA ILE A 134 1.38 -12.49 16.36
C ILE A 134 1.51 -12.94 14.89
N ILE A 135 2.14 -12.09 14.08
CA ILE A 135 2.62 -12.42 12.75
C ILE A 135 4.15 -12.53 12.88
N SER A 136 4.67 -13.75 13.05
CA SER A 136 6.12 -14.05 12.94
C SER A 136 6.81 -13.52 11.67
N SER A 137 8.13 -13.63 11.57
CA SER A 137 8.83 -13.30 10.31
C SER A 137 8.37 -14.16 9.13
N ARG A 138 8.30 -13.55 7.95
CA ARG A 138 8.06 -14.23 6.67
C ARG A 138 9.28 -14.13 5.78
N GLU A 139 9.56 -15.20 5.06
CA GLU A 139 10.50 -15.22 3.93
C GLU A 139 9.72 -15.20 2.62
N PHE A 140 10.22 -14.47 1.63
CA PHE A 140 9.70 -14.40 0.27
C PHE A 140 10.82 -14.64 -0.74
N VAL A 141 10.46 -15.18 -1.90
CA VAL A 141 11.35 -15.32 -3.06
C VAL A 141 10.57 -14.90 -4.29
N ASP A 142 10.82 -13.68 -4.72
CA ASP A 142 10.03 -12.99 -5.74
C ASP A 142 10.85 -12.74 -6.99
N PHE A 143 10.23 -12.91 -8.15
CA PHE A 143 10.68 -12.25 -9.35
C PHE A 143 10.14 -10.83 -9.34
N SER A 144 11.03 -9.85 -9.54
CA SER A 144 10.71 -8.43 -9.52
C SER A 144 11.15 -7.79 -10.83
N VAL A 145 10.34 -6.85 -11.33
CA VAL A 145 10.58 -6.04 -12.52
C VAL A 145 10.40 -4.57 -12.16
N THR A 146 11.35 -3.75 -12.55
CA THR A 146 11.31 -2.30 -12.44
C THR A 146 11.39 -1.70 -13.83
N GLY A 147 10.49 -0.78 -14.16
CA GLY A 147 10.40 -0.22 -15.50
C GLY A 147 9.56 1.05 -15.57
N ASP A 148 9.35 1.54 -16.79
CA ASP A 148 8.55 2.72 -17.07
C ASP A 148 7.08 2.35 -17.30
N CYS A 149 6.17 3.23 -16.90
CA CYS A 149 4.77 3.18 -17.32
C CYS A 149 4.38 4.45 -18.08
N GLU A 150 3.13 4.51 -18.54
CA GLU A 150 2.62 5.66 -19.29
C GLU A 150 2.75 6.98 -18.49
N LEU A 151 2.72 8.10 -19.23
CA LEU A 151 2.72 9.46 -18.66
C LEU A 151 3.94 9.80 -17.78
N GLY A 152 5.09 9.19 -18.06
CA GLY A 152 6.34 9.45 -17.33
C GLY A 152 6.37 8.84 -15.92
N GLY A 153 5.45 7.90 -15.63
CA GLY A 153 5.50 7.12 -14.43
C GLY A 153 6.48 5.95 -14.51
N ARG A 154 6.76 5.33 -13.37
CA ARG A 154 7.62 4.16 -13.24
C ARG A 154 7.01 3.19 -12.23
N PHE A 155 7.39 1.92 -12.31
CA PHE A 155 6.90 0.90 -11.40
C PHE A 155 8.01 -0.02 -10.90
N SER A 156 7.76 -0.67 -9.76
CA SER A 156 8.50 -1.82 -9.27
C SER A 156 7.52 -2.86 -8.77
N CYS A 157 7.38 -3.95 -9.52
CA CYS A 157 6.35 -4.97 -9.32
C CYS A 157 6.97 -6.37 -9.24
N GLY A 158 6.29 -7.31 -8.61
CA GLY A 158 6.79 -8.67 -8.50
C GLY A 158 5.73 -9.70 -8.15
N VAL A 159 6.16 -10.95 -8.22
CA VAL A 159 5.38 -12.15 -7.93
C VAL A 159 6.31 -13.23 -7.36
N SER A 160 5.84 -14.01 -6.39
CA SER A 160 6.62 -15.12 -5.86
C SER A 160 6.83 -16.21 -6.91
N VAL A 161 8.08 -16.66 -7.05
CA VAL A 161 8.48 -17.71 -8.02
C VAL A 161 8.88 -19.02 -7.34
N TYR A 162 8.90 -19.06 -6.01
CA TYR A 162 9.33 -20.24 -5.28
C TYR A 162 8.43 -20.57 -4.09
N ASP A 163 7.88 -21.79 -4.11
CA ASP A 163 6.89 -22.25 -3.13
C ASP A 163 7.39 -23.38 -2.21
N ALA A 164 8.70 -23.65 -2.17
CA ALA A 164 9.22 -24.64 -1.24
C ALA A 164 9.24 -24.10 0.21
N PRO A 165 9.34 -24.98 1.23
CA PRO A 165 9.43 -24.54 2.63
C PRO A 165 10.55 -23.53 2.85
N ALA A 166 10.29 -22.52 3.70
CA ALA A 166 11.28 -21.55 4.11
C ALA A 166 12.37 -22.17 5.01
N GLY A 167 13.43 -21.40 5.27
CA GLY A 167 14.43 -21.73 6.28
C GLY A 167 13.84 -21.98 7.67
N ARG A 168 14.59 -22.68 8.54
CA ARG A 168 14.13 -22.99 9.91
C ARG A 168 13.69 -21.73 10.66
N GLY A 169 12.49 -21.78 11.25
CA GLY A 169 11.94 -20.68 12.06
C GLY A 169 11.24 -19.58 11.26
N LEU A 170 11.17 -19.70 9.93
CA LEU A 170 10.47 -18.75 9.07
C LEU A 170 9.22 -19.40 8.45
N VAL A 171 8.21 -18.58 8.21
CA VAL A 171 7.05 -18.96 7.38
C VAL A 171 7.34 -18.48 5.96
N ARG A 172 7.20 -19.35 4.95
CA ARG A 172 7.23 -18.93 3.55
C ARG A 172 5.95 -18.16 3.26
N GLY A 173 6.07 -16.85 3.06
CA GLY A 173 5.00 -16.06 2.49
C GLY A 173 4.96 -16.23 0.96
N PHE A 174 3.85 -15.84 0.35
CA PHE A 174 3.68 -15.89 -1.09
C PHE A 174 3.03 -14.60 -1.58
N ASN A 175 3.72 -13.85 -2.43
CA ASN A 175 3.16 -12.71 -3.12
C ASN A 175 2.54 -13.18 -4.44
N HIS A 176 1.24 -12.96 -4.55
CA HIS A 176 0.56 -12.89 -5.84
C HIS A 176 0.97 -11.56 -6.53
N PRO A 177 0.63 -11.34 -7.82
CA PRO A 177 1.05 -10.14 -8.53
C PRO A 177 0.79 -8.85 -7.73
N CYS A 178 1.87 -8.14 -7.42
CA CYS A 178 1.86 -6.99 -6.51
C CYS A 178 2.94 -5.98 -6.91
N GLY A 179 2.92 -4.79 -6.32
CA GLY A 179 3.96 -3.80 -6.59
C GLY A 179 3.58 -2.37 -6.32
N TRP A 180 4.46 -1.48 -6.76
CA TRP A 180 4.38 -0.04 -6.59
C TRP A 180 4.41 0.66 -7.95
N PHE A 181 3.53 1.64 -8.11
CA PHE A 181 3.47 2.53 -9.26
C PHE A 181 3.67 3.94 -8.77
N CYS A 182 4.55 4.69 -9.43
CA CYS A 182 4.84 6.07 -9.11
C CYS A 182 4.61 6.93 -10.34
N THR A 183 3.75 7.94 -10.24
CA THR A 183 3.40 8.82 -11.34
C THR A 183 3.63 10.28 -10.96
N PRO A 184 4.07 11.13 -11.91
CA PRO A 184 4.26 12.55 -11.61
C PRO A 184 2.92 13.22 -11.32
N THR A 185 2.94 14.25 -10.50
CA THR A 185 1.78 15.14 -10.29
C THR A 185 1.95 16.44 -11.08
N GLN A 186 0.98 17.35 -10.98
CA GLN A 186 1.11 18.70 -11.52
C GLN A 186 2.09 19.57 -10.70
N GLU A 187 2.38 19.18 -9.45
CA GLU A 187 3.29 19.89 -8.57
C GLU A 187 4.73 19.37 -8.78
N PRO A 188 5.68 20.23 -9.18
CA PRO A 188 7.08 19.82 -9.36
C PRO A 188 7.67 19.29 -8.05
N GLY A 189 8.41 18.18 -8.13
CA GLY A 189 9.01 17.55 -6.96
C GLY A 189 8.03 16.76 -6.09
N GLN A 190 6.80 16.52 -6.58
CA GLN A 190 5.82 15.67 -5.91
C GLN A 190 5.31 14.58 -6.86
N SER A 191 5.23 13.35 -6.33
CA SER A 191 4.73 12.19 -7.07
C SER A 191 3.63 11.47 -6.29
N LEU A 192 2.69 10.89 -7.01
CA LEU A 192 1.70 9.97 -6.45
C LEU A 192 2.29 8.56 -6.45
N LEU A 193 2.41 7.96 -5.28
CA LEU A 193 2.85 6.58 -5.11
C LEU A 193 1.64 5.71 -4.75
N THR A 194 1.37 4.71 -5.59
CA THR A 194 0.29 3.73 -5.43
C THR A 194 0.87 2.34 -5.24
N GLY A 195 0.52 1.67 -4.15
CA GLY A 195 0.90 0.29 -3.86
C GLY A 195 -0.28 -0.67 -4.03
N TYR A 196 -0.04 -1.82 -4.63
CA TYR A 196 -0.94 -2.97 -4.67
C TYR A 196 -0.26 -4.14 -3.97
N ILE A 197 -0.72 -4.49 -2.78
CA ILE A 197 -0.08 -5.50 -1.93
C ILE A 197 -0.96 -6.74 -1.90
N HIS A 198 -0.43 -7.82 -2.48
CA HIS A 198 -1.18 -9.04 -2.73
C HIS A 198 -0.54 -10.25 -2.05
N THR A 199 -0.28 -10.09 -0.76
CA THR A 199 0.54 -11.00 0.03
C THR A 199 -0.30 -12.02 0.79
N GLU A 200 -0.05 -13.30 0.51
CA GLU A 200 -0.49 -14.42 1.31
C GLU A 200 0.57 -14.71 2.39
N LEU A 201 0.35 -14.23 3.62
CA LEU A 201 1.29 -14.39 4.73
C LEU A 201 1.42 -15.82 5.24
N ARG A 202 0.44 -16.67 4.89
CA ARG A 202 0.27 -18.07 5.33
C ARG A 202 0.31 -18.26 6.85
N GLY A 203 0.12 -19.52 7.25
CA GLY A 203 -0.06 -19.91 8.65
C GLY A 203 -1.47 -19.63 9.17
N ALA A 204 -1.75 -20.10 10.39
CA ALA A 204 -3.05 -19.92 11.03
C ALA A 204 -3.17 -18.52 11.64
N LEU A 205 -3.35 -17.50 10.80
CA LEU A 205 -3.48 -16.11 11.23
C LEU A 205 -4.95 -15.66 11.29
N PRO A 206 -5.38 -14.99 12.36
CA PRO A 206 -6.67 -14.30 12.38
C PRO A 206 -6.68 -13.15 11.35
N GLN A 207 -7.71 -13.07 10.50
CA GLN A 207 -7.79 -12.04 9.46
C GLN A 207 -7.67 -10.61 10.01
N LYS A 208 -8.27 -10.32 11.18
CA LYS A 208 -8.14 -9.00 11.83
C LYS A 208 -6.70 -8.61 12.15
N ALA A 209 -5.84 -9.59 12.46
CA ALA A 209 -4.42 -9.34 12.71
C ALA A 209 -3.69 -9.02 11.39
N VAL A 210 -4.00 -9.76 10.31
CA VAL A 210 -3.49 -9.47 8.97
C VAL A 210 -3.87 -8.06 8.54
N ASP A 211 -5.15 -7.70 8.67
CA ASP A 211 -5.68 -6.38 8.34
C ASP A 211 -4.92 -5.28 9.07
N THR A 212 -4.80 -5.41 10.39
CA THR A 212 -4.12 -4.42 11.24
C THR A 212 -2.65 -4.26 10.85
N ALA A 213 -1.96 -5.37 10.56
CA ALA A 213 -0.56 -5.35 10.14
C ALA A 213 -0.38 -4.74 8.75
N MET A 214 -1.28 -5.04 7.80
CA MET A 214 -1.23 -4.48 6.44
C MET A 214 -1.46 -2.97 6.46
N ALA A 215 -2.55 -2.50 7.09
CA ALA A 215 -2.82 -1.07 7.16
C ALA A 215 -1.68 -0.31 7.86
N GLY A 216 -1.29 -0.75 9.06
CA GLY A 216 -0.23 -0.10 9.83
C GLY A 216 1.14 -0.17 9.16
N GLY A 217 1.45 -1.28 8.48
CA GLY A 217 2.69 -1.47 7.73
C GLY A 217 2.76 -0.56 6.50
N LEU A 218 1.65 -0.40 5.77
CA LEU A 218 1.60 0.46 4.60
C LEU A 218 1.76 1.93 4.97
N ILE A 219 1.11 2.42 6.02
CA ILE A 219 1.29 3.81 6.48
C ILE A 219 2.75 4.06 6.89
N ARG A 220 3.31 3.12 7.67
CA ARG A 220 4.71 3.15 8.09
C ARG A 220 5.67 3.19 6.91
N PHE A 221 5.38 2.44 5.85
CA PHE A 221 6.19 2.41 4.64
C PHE A 221 6.33 3.80 4.00
N TYR A 222 5.23 4.56 3.83
CA TYR A 222 5.31 5.91 3.27
C TYR A 222 6.12 6.86 4.15
N ARG A 223 5.94 6.79 5.47
CA ARG A 223 6.70 7.61 6.41
C ARG A 223 8.19 7.30 6.35
N ASP A 224 8.55 6.02 6.47
CA ASP A 224 9.94 5.58 6.46
C ASP A 224 10.61 5.91 5.11
N LEU A 225 9.87 5.81 3.99
CA LEU A 225 10.33 6.23 2.66
C LEU A 225 10.61 7.73 2.61
N GLN A 226 9.67 8.57 3.03
CA GLN A 226 9.84 10.03 3.00
C GLN A 226 11.03 10.45 3.87
N GLU A 227 11.15 9.89 5.09
CA GLU A 227 12.30 10.17 5.95
C GLU A 227 13.64 9.77 5.32
N ALA A 228 13.67 8.69 4.54
CA ALA A 228 14.87 8.24 3.85
C ALA A 228 15.24 9.18 2.70
N LEU A 229 14.23 9.63 1.94
CA LEU A 229 14.41 10.58 0.84
C LEU A 229 14.89 11.95 1.34
N ASP A 230 14.36 12.41 2.48
CA ASP A 230 14.74 13.69 3.11
C ASP A 230 16.19 13.67 3.62
N LYS A 231 16.68 12.51 4.08
CA LYS A 231 18.04 12.33 4.62
C LYS A 231 19.09 12.08 3.54
N ALA A 232 18.69 11.50 2.42
CA ALA A 232 19.61 11.23 1.34
C ALA A 232 19.93 12.53 0.60
N GLU A 233 21.21 12.76 0.31
CA GLU A 233 21.61 13.87 -0.54
C GLU A 233 20.99 13.68 -1.94
N PRO A 234 20.57 14.75 -2.62
CA PRO A 234 20.25 14.67 -4.04
C PRO A 234 21.54 14.31 -4.79
N GLU A 235 21.48 13.31 -5.67
CA GLU A 235 22.60 12.98 -6.56
C GLU A 235 23.04 14.26 -7.31
N PRO A 236 24.34 14.60 -7.33
CA PRO A 236 24.82 15.72 -8.11
C PRO A 236 24.56 15.47 -9.60
N LEU A 237 23.93 16.46 -10.25
CA LEU A 237 23.64 16.48 -11.69
C LEU A 237 24.88 16.27 -12.56
#